data_AF-A0A1G7JKT9-F1
#
_entry.id   AF-A0A1G7JKT9-F1
#
_cell.length_a   1.000
_cell.length_b   1.000
_cell.length_c   1.000
_cell.angle_alpha   90.00
_cell.angle_beta   90.00
_cell.angle_gamma   90.00
#
_symmetry.space_group_name_H-M   'P 1'
#
loop_
_entity.id
_entity.type
_entity.pdbx_description
1 polymer ?
#
loop_
_entity_poly.entity_id
_entity_poly.type
_entity_poly.pdbx_seq_one_letter_code
_entity_poly.pdbx_strand_id
1 'polypeptide(L)'
;MATLKIHLPAAWANEKTNQKDTLTLRTKWLAFADSQAPYKTAWFLVSLIAQGVLFLPIPAVLMYYYQAPVAVLAVTMTLFFGNVICGMGGSGIRVVIGAFALSVFIHLFMLAVFIG
;
A
#
# COMPACT_ATOMS: atom_id res chain seq x y z
N MET A 1 48.59 -22.48 46.68
CA MET A 1 47.76 -22.51 45.46
C MET A 1 46.79 -21.34 45.52
N ALA A 2 46.98 -20.32 44.70
CA ALA A 2 46.07 -19.17 44.61
C ALA A 2 45.01 -19.48 43.54
N THR A 3 43.73 -19.40 43.89
CA THR A 3 42.61 -19.60 42.97
C THR A 3 42.25 -18.27 42.31
N LEU A 4 42.35 -18.21 40.98
CA LEU A 4 41.94 -17.05 40.19
C LEU A 4 40.41 -17.00 40.12
N LYS A 5 39.81 -15.91 40.64
CA LYS A 5 38.38 -15.65 40.48
C LYS A 5 38.13 -15.15 39.05
N ILE A 6 37.49 -16.00 38.24
CA ILE A 6 37.05 -15.62 36.89
C ILE A 6 35.85 -14.68 37.03
N HIS A 7 36.02 -13.42 36.62
CA HIS A 7 34.91 -12.49 36.45
C HIS A 7 34.10 -12.93 35.21
N LEU A 8 32.88 -13.43 35.45
CA LEU A 8 31.92 -13.67 34.37
C LEU A 8 31.55 -12.31 33.74
N PRO A 9 31.57 -12.18 32.40
CA PRO A 9 31.12 -10.96 31.74
C PRO A 9 29.66 -10.74 32.09
N ALA A 10 29.34 -9.52 32.52
CA ALA A 10 27.99 -9.08 32.83
C ALA A 10 27.06 -9.50 31.70
N ALA A 11 26.09 -10.37 32.03
CA ALA A 11 25.00 -10.68 31.13
C ALA A 11 24.23 -9.36 30.93
N TRP A 12 24.40 -8.76 29.76
CA TRP A 12 23.54 -7.69 29.27
C TRP A 12 22.16 -8.28 29.05
N ALA A 13 21.40 -8.43 30.14
CA ALA A 13 19.97 -8.54 30.09
C ALA A 13 19.48 -7.20 29.53
N ASN A 14 19.39 -7.13 28.20
CA ASN A 14 18.54 -6.14 27.57
C ASN A 14 17.15 -6.39 28.17
N GLU A 15 16.72 -5.51 29.08
CA GLU A 15 15.31 -5.40 29.39
C GLU A 15 14.62 -5.33 28.04
N LYS A 16 13.78 -6.32 27.74
CA LYS A 16 12.79 -6.17 26.70
C LYS A 16 11.95 -5.01 27.18
N THR A 17 12.31 -3.79 26.76
CA THR A 17 11.44 -2.64 26.82
C THR A 17 10.15 -3.15 26.25
N ASN A 18 9.14 -3.26 27.12
CA ASN A 18 7.76 -3.39 26.69
C ASN A 18 7.48 -2.07 26.01
N GLN A 19 7.92 -1.98 24.76
CA GLN A 19 7.56 -0.91 23.86
C GLN A 19 6.05 -1.08 23.78
N LYS A 20 5.32 -0.24 24.54
CA LYS A 20 3.87 -0.14 24.41
C LYS A 20 3.65 0.09 22.94
N ASP A 21 3.23 -0.98 22.27
CA ASP A 21 3.04 -1.04 20.83
C ASP A 21 1.98 0.01 20.56
N THR A 22 2.44 1.22 20.22
CA THR A 22 1.54 2.34 20.00
C THR A 22 0.90 1.95 18.68
N LEU A 23 -0.27 1.32 18.76
CA LEU A 23 -1.03 0.77 17.66
C LEU A 23 -1.45 1.91 16.72
N THR A 24 -0.47 2.40 15.96
CA THR A 24 -0.64 3.44 14.97
C THR A 24 -1.35 2.85 13.76
N LEU A 25 -2.10 3.67 13.04
CA LEU A 25 -2.77 3.24 11.80
C LEU A 25 -1.79 2.63 10.80
N ARG A 26 -0.54 3.10 10.80
CA ARG A 26 0.54 2.56 9.97
C ARG A 26 0.94 1.13 10.37
N THR A 27 1.13 0.83 11.65
CA THR A 27 1.50 -0.53 12.07
C THR A 27 0.36 -1.52 11.81
N LYS A 28 -0.90 -1.10 12.00
CA LYS A 28 -2.08 -1.89 11.61
C LYS A 28 -2.15 -2.15 10.11
N TRP A 29 -1.91 -1.13 9.28
CA TRP A 29 -1.89 -1.28 7.82
C TRP A 29 -0.78 -2.24 7.36
N LEU A 30 0.42 -2.12 7.92
CA LEU A 30 1.53 -3.01 7.59
C LEU A 30 1.21 -4.47 7.97
N ALA A 31 0.67 -4.70 9.17
CA ALA A 31 0.27 -6.03 9.60
C ALA A 31 -0.82 -6.63 8.69
N PHE A 32 -1.80 -5.82 8.27
CA PHE A 32 -2.79 -6.24 7.29
C PHE A 32 -2.13 -6.61 5.95
N ALA A 33 -1.33 -5.71 5.37
CA ALA A 33 -0.68 -5.97 4.09
C ALA A 33 0.20 -7.23 4.12
N ASP A 34 0.90 -7.49 5.23
CA ASP A 34 1.72 -8.69 5.42
C ASP A 34 0.87 -9.95 5.52
N SER A 35 -0.28 -9.90 6.20
CA SER A 35 -1.23 -11.03 6.25
C SER A 35 -1.73 -11.45 4.85
N GLN A 36 -1.70 -10.53 3.89
CA GLN A 36 -2.14 -10.75 2.52
C GLN A 36 -1.03 -11.25 1.59
N ALA A 37 0.19 -11.43 2.07
CA ALA A 37 1.33 -11.88 1.25
C ALA A 37 1.07 -13.16 0.44
N PRO A 38 0.41 -14.22 0.98
CA PRO A 38 0.10 -15.42 0.22
C PRO A 38 -0.85 -15.19 -0.97
N TYR A 39 -1.68 -14.13 -0.89
CA TYR A 39 -2.71 -13.81 -1.88
C TYR A 39 -2.28 -12.72 -2.86
N LYS A 40 -0.98 -12.47 -3.00
CA LYS A 40 -0.44 -11.40 -3.86
C LYS A 40 -1.00 -11.44 -5.29
N THR A 41 -1.03 -12.62 -5.91
CA THR A 41 -1.53 -12.77 -7.28
C THR A 41 -3.02 -12.44 -7.39
N ALA A 42 -3.81 -12.81 -6.39
CA ALA A 42 -5.23 -12.46 -6.33
C ALA A 42 -5.41 -10.95 -6.20
N TRP A 43 -4.63 -10.29 -5.33
CA TRP A 43 -4.64 -8.83 -5.21
C TRP A 43 -4.23 -8.11 -6.48
N PHE A 44 -3.27 -8.65 -7.24
CA PHE A 44 -2.93 -8.13 -8.55
C PHE A 44 -4.10 -8.26 -9.55
N LEU A 45 -4.76 -9.42 -9.60
CA LEU A 45 -5.92 -9.63 -10.46
C LEU A 45 -7.08 -8.70 -10.10
N VAL A 46 -7.38 -8.54 -8.81
CA VAL A 46 -8.38 -7.60 -8.31
C VAL A 46 -8.04 -6.17 -8.73
N SER A 47 -6.77 -5.77 -8.60
CA SER A 47 -6.31 -4.46 -9.05
C SER A 47 -6.51 -4.30 -10.56
N LEU A 48 -6.13 -5.27 -11.39
CA LEU A 48 -6.33 -5.20 -12.84
C LEU A 48 -7.80 -5.06 -13.23
N ILE A 49 -8.69 -5.84 -12.62
CA ILE A 49 -10.13 -5.79 -12.92
C ILE A 49 -10.70 -4.44 -12.50
N ALA A 50 -10.41 -3.98 -11.29
CA ALA A 50 -10.89 -2.69 -10.81
C ALA A 50 -10.37 -1.53 -11.66
N GLN A 51 -9.08 -1.54 -12.01
CA GLN A 51 -8.47 -0.54 -12.88
C GLN A 51 -9.10 -0.52 -14.28
N GLY A 52 -9.26 -1.70 -14.89
CA GLY A 52 -9.77 -1.84 -16.25
C GLY A 52 -11.27 -1.58 -16.38
N VAL A 53 -12.07 -2.01 -15.40
CA VAL A 53 -13.53 -1.97 -15.48
C VAL A 53 -14.11 -0.77 -14.74
N LEU A 54 -13.61 -0.44 -13.55
CA LEU A 54 -14.20 0.62 -12.73
C LEU A 54 -13.54 1.98 -12.96
N PHE A 55 -12.21 2.02 -13.12
CA PHE A 55 -11.49 3.29 -13.13
C PHE A 55 -11.27 3.88 -14.52
N LEU A 56 -11.02 3.05 -15.53
CA LEU A 56 -10.90 3.52 -16.92
C LEU A 56 -12.12 4.32 -17.44
N PRO A 57 -13.37 3.98 -17.10
CA PRO A 57 -14.52 4.78 -17.52
C PRO A 57 -14.67 6.11 -16.79
N ILE A 58 -14.04 6.30 -15.62
CA ILE A 58 -14.23 7.51 -14.80
C ILE A 58 -13.81 8.79 -15.56
N PRO A 59 -12.61 8.87 -16.17
CA PRO A 59 -12.25 10.03 -16.97
C PRO A 59 -13.23 10.32 -18.10
N ALA A 60 -13.75 9.30 -18.78
CA ALA A 60 -14.72 9.48 -19.86
C ALA A 60 -16.00 10.14 -19.34
N VAL A 61 -16.53 9.66 -18.21
CA VAL A 61 -17.71 10.23 -17.56
C VAL A 61 -17.43 11.67 -17.09
N LEU A 62 -16.30 11.90 -16.42
CA LEU A 62 -15.96 13.22 -15.88
C LEU A 62 -15.71 14.26 -16.97
N MET A 63 -15.00 13.89 -18.05
CA MET A 63 -14.73 14.79 -19.16
C MET A 63 -16.01 15.10 -19.95
N TYR A 64 -16.86 14.10 -20.20
CA TYR A 64 -18.06 14.29 -21.02
C TYR A 64 -19.17 15.05 -20.28
N TYR A 65 -19.45 14.69 -19.03
CA TYR A 65 -20.58 15.25 -18.28
C TYR A 65 -20.19 16.45 -17.40
N TYR A 66 -18.96 16.49 -16.88
CA TYR A 66 -18.54 17.49 -15.88
C TYR A 66 -17.46 18.44 -16.41
N GLN A 67 -17.18 18.42 -17.72
CA GLN A 67 -16.15 19.26 -18.37
C GLN A 67 -14.78 19.17 -17.69
N ALA A 68 -14.47 18.01 -17.11
CA ALA A 68 -13.20 17.81 -16.42
C ALA A 68 -12.01 17.95 -17.39
N PRO A 69 -10.87 18.50 -16.95
CA PRO A 69 -9.70 18.68 -17.79
C PRO A 69 -9.08 17.34 -18.17
N VAL A 70 -8.38 17.33 -19.31
CA VAL A 70 -7.66 16.14 -19.82
C VAL A 70 -6.62 15.58 -18.83
N ALA A 71 -6.19 16.37 -17.84
CA ALA A 71 -5.32 15.94 -16.76
C ALA A 71 -5.88 14.72 -15.99
N VAL A 72 -7.21 14.60 -15.86
CA VAL A 72 -7.86 13.45 -15.19
C VAL A 72 -7.57 12.13 -15.90
N LEU A 73 -7.51 12.15 -17.24
CA LEU A 73 -7.13 10.99 -18.04
C LEU A 73 -5.65 10.63 -17.83
N ALA A 74 -4.76 11.64 -17.84
CA ALA A 74 -3.32 11.42 -17.63
C ALA A 74 -3.02 10.82 -16.25
N VAL A 75 -3.72 11.31 -15.21
CA VAL A 75 -3.63 10.78 -13.84
C VAL A 75 -4.11 9.32 -13.81
N THR A 76 -5.28 9.03 -14.39
CA THR A 76 -5.84 7.66 -14.45
C THR A 76 -4.93 6.69 -15.19
N MET A 77 -4.34 7.11 -16.31
CA MET A 77 -3.37 6.30 -17.06
C MET A 77 -2.10 6.01 -16.28
N THR A 78 -1.56 7.02 -15.59
CA THR A 78 -0.38 6.84 -14.73
C THR A 78 -0.67 5.84 -13.62
N LEU A 79 -1.85 5.92 -13.01
CA LEU A 79 -2.30 5.02 -11.95
C LEU A 79 -2.55 3.59 -12.44
N PHE A 80 -3.16 3.46 -13.62
CA PHE A 80 -3.38 2.18 -14.29
C PHE A 80 -2.04 1.47 -14.54
N PHE A 81 -1.14 2.10 -15.30
CA PHE A 81 0.15 1.49 -15.61
C PHE A 81 1.04 1.32 -14.37
N GLY A 82 0.99 2.25 -13.42
CA GLY A 82 1.68 2.12 -12.14
C GLY A 82 1.25 0.85 -11.39
N ASN A 83 -0.05 0.57 -11.33
CA ASN A 83 -0.58 -0.65 -10.70
C ASN A 83 -0.15 -1.92 -11.46
N VAL A 84 -0.16 -1.89 -12.80
CA VAL A 84 0.34 -2.99 -13.64
C VAL A 84 1.81 -3.26 -13.34
N ILE A 85 2.65 -2.23 -13.32
CA ILE A 85 4.10 -2.34 -13.06
C ILE A 85 4.35 -2.87 -11.65
N CYS A 86 3.65 -2.35 -10.62
CA CYS A 86 3.79 -2.85 -9.26
C CYS A 86 3.39 -4.33 -9.15
N GLY A 87 2.29 -4.74 -9.81
CA GLY A 87 1.81 -6.11 -9.78
C GLY A 87 2.70 -7.11 -10.50
N MET A 88 3.15 -6.78 -11.72
CA MET A 88 3.95 -7.66 -12.57
C MET A 88 5.44 -7.61 -12.25
N GLY A 89 5.95 -6.47 -11.79
CA GLY A 89 7.39 -6.19 -11.58
C GLY A 89 8.01 -6.85 -10.35
N GLY A 90 7.42 -7.91 -9.82
CA GLY A 90 7.97 -8.63 -8.66
C GLY A 90 7.91 -7.87 -7.32
N SER A 91 7.26 -6.70 -7.25
CA SER A 91 7.22 -5.87 -6.04
C SER A 91 6.57 -6.57 -4.83
N GLY A 92 6.92 -6.17 -3.60
CA GLY A 92 6.35 -6.77 -2.39
C GLY A 92 4.83 -6.53 -2.25
N ILE A 93 4.13 -7.36 -1.48
CA ILE A 93 2.67 -7.24 -1.28
C ILE A 93 2.24 -5.86 -0.77
N ARG A 94 3.06 -5.26 0.10
CA ARG A 94 2.84 -3.92 0.64
C ARG A 94 2.76 -2.86 -0.46
N VAL A 95 3.55 -3.01 -1.52
CA VAL A 95 3.56 -2.10 -2.66
C VAL A 95 2.34 -2.34 -3.53
N VAL A 96 1.98 -3.59 -3.82
CA VAL A 96 0.80 -3.93 -4.62
C VAL A 96 -0.49 -3.40 -3.99
N ILE A 97 -0.72 -3.72 -2.70
CA ILE A 97 -1.91 -3.26 -1.98
C ILE A 97 -1.86 -1.74 -1.77
N GLY A 98 -0.68 -1.17 -1.48
CA GLY A 98 -0.52 0.27 -1.32
C GLY A 98 -0.82 1.05 -2.60
N ALA A 99 -0.30 0.61 -3.74
CA ALA A 99 -0.54 1.22 -5.05
C ALA A 99 -2.01 1.11 -5.46
N PHE A 100 -2.65 -0.03 -5.18
CA PHE A 100 -4.07 -0.22 -5.43
C PHE A 100 -4.92 0.70 -4.55
N ALA A 101 -4.67 0.72 -3.24
CA ALA A 101 -5.39 1.57 -2.29
C ALA A 101 -5.22 3.06 -2.60
N LEU A 102 -4.00 3.50 -2.93
CA LEU A 102 -3.72 4.86 -3.36
C LEU A 102 -4.51 5.20 -4.62
N SER A 103 -4.58 4.29 -5.58
CA SER A 103 -5.36 4.50 -6.79
C SER A 103 -6.85 4.62 -6.50
N VAL A 104 -7.41 3.73 -5.70
CA VAL A 104 -8.81 3.82 -5.28
C VAL A 104 -9.08 5.19 -4.65
N PHE A 105 -8.22 5.61 -3.72
CA PHE A 105 -8.35 6.90 -3.06
C PHE A 105 -8.32 8.08 -4.04
N ILE A 106 -7.38 8.10 -4.98
CA ILE A 106 -7.28 9.19 -5.97
C ILE A 106 -8.52 9.22 -6.88
N HIS A 107 -9.03 8.07 -7.33
CA HIS A 107 -10.25 8.04 -8.16
C HIS A 107 -11.49 8.50 -7.38
N LEU A 108 -11.63 8.09 -6.12
CA LEU A 108 -12.71 8.59 -5.26
C LEU A 108 -12.59 10.09 -5.02
N PHE A 109 -11.37 10.60 -4.80
CA PHE A 109 -11.12 12.03 -4.65
C PHE A 109 -11.45 12.80 -5.93
N MET A 110 -11.07 12.30 -7.10
CA MET A 110 -11.45 12.90 -8.39
C MET A 110 -12.98 12.96 -8.54
N LEU A 111 -13.68 11.86 -8.26
CA LEU A 111 -15.15 11.85 -8.29
C LEU A 111 -15.74 12.89 -7.33
N ALA A 112 -15.23 12.97 -6.09
CA ALA A 112 -15.71 13.93 -5.10
C ALA A 112 -15.51 15.40 -5.54
N VAL A 113 -14.42 15.72 -6.24
CA VAL A 113 -14.13 17.08 -6.70
C VAL A 113 -15.00 17.51 -7.89
N PHE A 114 -15.32 16.60 -8.80
CA PHE A 114 -16.06 16.94 -10.03
C PHE A 114 -17.58 16.71 -9.91
N ILE A 115 -18.02 15.78 -9.09
CA ILE A 115 -19.43 15.44 -8.89
C ILE A 115 -20.01 16.15 -7.65
N GLY A 116 -19.18 16.40 -6.64
CA GLY A 116 -19.58 17.03 -5.37
C GLY A 116 -19.66 18.56 -5.41
#